data_AF-A0A183I6W0-F1
#
_entry.id   AF-A0A183I6W0-F1
#
_cell.length_a   1.000
_cell.length_b   1.000
_cell.length_c   1.000
_cell.angle_alpha   90.00
_cell.angle_beta   90.00
_cell.angle_gamma   90.00
#
_symmetry.space_group_name_H-M   'P 1'
#
loop_
_entity.id
_entity.type
_entity.pdbx_description
1 polymer ?
#
loop_
_entity_poly.entity_id
_entity_poly.type
_entity_poly.pdbx_seq_one_letter_code
_entity_poly.pdbx_strand_id
1 'polypeptide(L)'
;MLSLIDKEDETKWNSYEIIFFYLQTKLEYFARLMSKYGKDPNVLSDLFRTSVLPIYSYGMSNREMSLLALLLAKYLHEEIKELKNPIDFRNASSFAILQILIESYGKTESQRLQIAELNQKLNNTEFREKYFNLNPINLFESITTAKPKNINEAMKNATVAKIFNNSKQFLIHWATAYAEIIFGKITEYP
;
A
#
# COMPACT_ATOMS: atom_id res chain seq x y z
N MET A 1 -17.01 -51.05 -11.81
CA MET A 1 -17.80 -49.86 -12.13
C MET A 1 -17.37 -48.64 -11.31
N LEU A 2 -16.97 -48.80 -10.03
CA LEU A 2 -16.33 -47.73 -9.24
C LEU A 2 -14.94 -47.31 -9.75
N SER A 3 -14.14 -48.23 -10.32
CA SER A 3 -12.77 -47.95 -10.81
C SER A 3 -12.68 -47.21 -12.15
N LEU A 4 -13.80 -47.02 -12.86
CA LEU A 4 -13.85 -46.28 -14.13
C LEU A 4 -14.17 -44.80 -13.90
N ILE A 5 -14.98 -44.51 -12.88
CA ILE A 5 -15.32 -43.15 -12.45
C ILE A 5 -14.06 -42.46 -11.90
N ASP A 6 -13.28 -43.15 -11.07
CA ASP A 6 -12.00 -42.63 -10.55
C ASP A 6 -11.00 -42.29 -11.67
N LYS A 7 -10.95 -43.08 -12.76
CA LYS A 7 -10.02 -42.84 -13.86
C LYS A 7 -10.43 -41.69 -14.77
N GLU A 8 -11.73 -41.55 -15.05
CA GLU A 8 -12.24 -40.41 -15.81
C GLU A 8 -12.06 -39.10 -15.04
N ASP A 9 -12.34 -39.11 -13.74
CA ASP A 9 -12.11 -37.96 -12.87
C ASP A 9 -10.61 -37.64 -12.76
N GLU A 10 -9.74 -38.62 -12.53
CA GLU A 10 -8.27 -38.44 -12.48
C GLU A 10 -7.71 -37.89 -13.81
N THR A 11 -8.20 -38.37 -14.95
CA THR A 11 -7.78 -37.88 -16.28
C THR A 11 -8.25 -36.43 -16.52
N LYS A 12 -9.44 -36.09 -16.01
CA LYS A 12 -9.99 -34.74 -16.08
C LYS A 12 -9.21 -33.77 -15.17
N TRP A 13 -8.87 -34.18 -13.95
CA TRP A 13 -8.02 -33.40 -13.04
C TRP A 13 -6.64 -33.14 -13.64
N ASN A 14 -6.00 -34.15 -14.23
CA ASN A 14 -4.74 -34.01 -14.96
C ASN A 14 -4.83 -32.97 -16.09
N SER A 15 -5.95 -32.92 -16.80
CA SER A 15 -6.16 -31.95 -17.88
C SER A 15 -6.23 -30.51 -17.36
N TYR A 16 -6.86 -30.29 -16.20
CA TYR A 16 -6.89 -28.96 -15.56
C TYR A 16 -5.53 -28.56 -15.01
N GLU A 17 -4.76 -29.49 -14.45
CA GLU A 17 -3.39 -29.22 -13.99
C GLU A 17 -2.50 -28.77 -15.14
N ILE A 18 -2.62 -29.42 -16.31
CA ILE A 18 -1.93 -28.97 -17.53
C ILE A 18 -2.35 -27.54 -17.89
N ILE A 19 -3.65 -27.24 -17.87
CA ILE A 19 -4.15 -25.90 -18.17
C ILE A 19 -3.59 -24.87 -17.17
N PHE A 20 -3.59 -25.16 -15.87
CA PHE A 20 -3.04 -24.27 -14.85
C PHE A 20 -1.54 -24.08 -15.03
N PHE A 21 -0.80 -25.13 -15.35
CA PHE A 21 0.62 -25.02 -15.67
C PHE A 21 0.86 -24.12 -16.90
N TYR A 22 0.04 -24.24 -17.95
CA TYR A 22 0.11 -23.35 -19.10
C TYR A 22 -0.24 -21.91 -18.72
N LEU A 23 -1.25 -21.68 -17.88
CA LEU A 23 -1.63 -20.34 -17.41
C LEU A 23 -0.55 -19.70 -16.51
N GLN A 24 0.18 -20.51 -15.73
CA GLN A 24 1.34 -20.06 -14.95
C GLN A 24 2.53 -19.67 -15.83
N THR A 25 2.76 -20.41 -16.93
CA THR A 25 3.98 -20.26 -17.76
C THR A 25 3.80 -19.36 -18.98
N LYS A 26 2.56 -19.16 -19.44
CA LYS A 26 2.18 -18.27 -20.55
C LYS A 26 1.46 -17.04 -20.00
N LEU A 27 2.28 -16.13 -19.50
CA LEU A 27 1.88 -14.94 -18.75
C LEU A 27 0.91 -14.03 -19.52
N GLU A 28 0.93 -14.08 -20.86
CA GLU A 28 0.10 -13.23 -21.71
C GLU A 28 -1.40 -13.45 -21.49
N TYR A 29 -1.80 -14.68 -21.13
CA TYR A 29 -3.22 -14.99 -20.94
C TYR A 29 -3.80 -14.24 -19.74
N PHE A 30 -3.15 -14.34 -18.58
CA PHE A 30 -3.61 -13.61 -17.40
C PHE A 30 -3.37 -12.11 -17.52
N ALA A 31 -2.26 -11.67 -18.11
CA ALA A 31 -2.03 -10.23 -18.30
C ALA A 31 -3.14 -9.59 -19.15
N ARG A 32 -3.57 -10.25 -20.23
CA ARG A 32 -4.71 -9.80 -21.06
C ARG A 32 -6.03 -9.87 -20.30
N LEU A 33 -6.26 -10.92 -19.52
CA LEU A 33 -7.48 -11.07 -18.73
C LEU A 33 -7.59 -9.95 -17.69
N MET A 34 -6.52 -9.71 -16.94
CA MET A 34 -6.43 -8.62 -15.96
C MET A 34 -6.64 -7.26 -16.63
N SER A 35 -6.00 -7.00 -17.77
CA SER A 35 -6.17 -5.74 -18.53
C SER A 35 -7.63 -5.53 -18.96
N LYS A 36 -8.33 -6.58 -19.41
CA LYS A 36 -9.74 -6.51 -19.78
C LYS A 36 -10.63 -6.06 -18.62
N TYR A 37 -10.32 -6.48 -17.39
CA TYR A 37 -11.06 -6.10 -16.19
C TYR A 37 -10.50 -4.86 -15.47
N GLY A 38 -9.38 -4.29 -15.95
CA GLY A 38 -8.72 -3.15 -15.32
C GLY A 38 -9.55 -1.86 -15.26
N LYS A 39 -10.64 -1.76 -16.03
CA LYS A 39 -11.56 -0.62 -15.94
C LYS A 39 -12.33 -0.56 -14.63
N ASP A 40 -12.53 -1.70 -13.97
CA ASP A 40 -13.19 -1.80 -12.67
C ASP A 40 -12.21 -2.40 -11.63
N PRO A 41 -11.63 -1.58 -10.74
CA PRO A 41 -10.67 -2.04 -9.75
C PRO A 41 -11.20 -3.13 -8.81
N ASN A 42 -12.51 -3.16 -8.52
CA ASN A 42 -13.10 -4.16 -7.64
C ASN A 42 -13.14 -5.52 -8.33
N VAL A 43 -13.60 -5.55 -9.58
CA VAL A 43 -13.64 -6.78 -10.38
C VAL A 43 -12.23 -7.32 -10.63
N LEU A 44 -11.26 -6.44 -10.91
CA LEU A 44 -9.85 -6.83 -11.05
C LEU A 44 -9.30 -7.42 -9.73
N SER A 45 -9.62 -6.81 -8.59
CA SER A 45 -9.20 -7.31 -7.28
C SER A 45 -9.78 -8.69 -6.99
N ASP A 46 -11.06 -8.88 -7.25
CA ASP A 46 -11.76 -10.16 -7.04
C ASP A 46 -11.19 -11.25 -7.95
N LEU A 47 -10.99 -10.95 -9.24
CA LEU A 47 -10.33 -11.85 -10.18
C LEU A 47 -8.94 -12.26 -9.68
N PHE A 48 -8.16 -11.29 -9.21
CA PHE A 48 -6.81 -11.55 -8.76
C PHE A 48 -6.80 -12.43 -7.50
N ARG A 49 -7.65 -12.13 -6.51
CA ARG A 49 -7.73 -12.90 -5.26
C ARG A 49 -8.28 -14.31 -5.43
N THR A 50 -9.31 -14.46 -6.27
CA THR A 50 -10.08 -15.72 -6.37
C THR A 50 -9.58 -16.64 -7.48
N SER A 51 -8.87 -16.12 -8.47
CA SER A 51 -8.43 -16.90 -9.64
C SER A 51 -6.93 -16.85 -9.84
N VAL A 52 -6.32 -15.66 -9.89
CA VAL A 52 -4.88 -15.53 -10.19
C VAL A 52 -4.03 -16.05 -9.03
N LEU A 53 -4.19 -15.53 -7.82
CA LEU A 53 -3.40 -15.97 -6.67
C LEU A 53 -3.48 -17.48 -6.40
N PRO A 54 -4.65 -18.13 -6.40
CA PRO A 54 -4.75 -19.57 -6.20
C PRO A 54 -4.03 -20.38 -7.27
N ILE A 55 -4.10 -19.95 -8.55
CA ILE A 55 -3.41 -20.64 -9.64
C ILE A 55 -1.89 -20.53 -9.49
N TYR A 56 -1.39 -19.48 -8.85
CA TYR A 56 0.03 -19.34 -8.49
C TYR A 56 0.30 -19.80 -7.04
N SER A 57 -0.57 -20.63 -6.45
CA SER A 57 -0.46 -21.15 -5.08
C SER A 57 -0.10 -20.07 -4.05
N TYR A 58 -0.61 -18.86 -4.21
CA TYR A 58 -0.30 -17.70 -3.37
C TYR A 58 1.22 -17.44 -3.21
N GLY A 59 2.02 -17.73 -4.24
CA GLY A 59 3.46 -17.48 -4.23
C GLY A 59 4.22 -18.25 -3.13
N MET A 60 3.68 -19.38 -2.64
CA MET A 60 4.26 -20.12 -1.51
C MET A 60 5.64 -20.72 -1.80
N SER A 61 5.95 -21.03 -3.05
CA SER A 61 7.29 -21.49 -3.47
C SER A 61 8.04 -20.44 -4.30
N ASN A 62 9.37 -20.51 -4.30
CA ASN A 62 10.22 -19.62 -5.12
C ASN A 62 9.84 -19.65 -6.61
N ARG A 63 9.47 -20.82 -7.14
CA ARG A 63 9.02 -20.96 -8.54
C ARG A 63 7.73 -20.16 -8.77
N GLU A 64 6.73 -20.39 -7.94
CA GLU A 64 5.42 -19.74 -8.09
C GLU A 64 5.49 -18.24 -7.86
N MET A 65 6.25 -17.80 -6.86
CA MET A 65 6.51 -16.38 -6.61
C MET A 65 7.23 -15.73 -7.80
N SER A 66 8.21 -16.41 -8.39
CA SER A 66 8.90 -15.92 -9.59
C SER A 66 7.96 -15.79 -10.77
N LEU A 67 7.10 -16.79 -11.01
CA LEU A 67 6.13 -16.75 -12.11
C LEU A 67 5.07 -15.66 -11.89
N LEU A 68 4.59 -15.49 -10.66
CA LEU A 68 3.65 -14.42 -10.30
C LEU A 68 4.29 -13.05 -10.50
N ALA A 69 5.55 -12.86 -10.07
CA ALA A 69 6.29 -11.64 -10.30
C ALA A 69 6.45 -11.33 -11.79
N LEU A 70 6.75 -12.34 -12.62
CA LEU A 70 6.83 -12.17 -14.08
C LEU A 70 5.48 -11.80 -14.69
N LEU A 71 4.37 -12.40 -14.23
CA LEU A 71 3.02 -12.02 -14.66
C LEU A 71 2.73 -10.55 -14.34
N LEU A 72 3.00 -10.14 -13.11
CA LEU A 72 2.78 -8.76 -12.65
C LEU A 72 3.65 -7.78 -13.44
N ALA A 73 4.92 -8.10 -13.66
CA ALA A 73 5.81 -7.29 -14.48
C ALA A 73 5.27 -7.14 -15.91
N LYS A 74 4.78 -8.22 -16.51
CA LYS A 74 4.15 -8.18 -17.84
C LYS A 74 2.90 -7.32 -17.85
N TYR A 75 2.02 -7.46 -16.87
CA TYR A 75 0.80 -6.67 -16.73
C TYR A 75 1.09 -5.18 -16.59
N LEU A 76 1.96 -4.82 -15.65
CA LEU A 76 2.42 -3.45 -15.42
C LEU A 76 3.06 -2.83 -16.66
N HIS A 77 3.87 -3.62 -17.38
CA HIS A 77 4.52 -3.14 -18.59
C HIS A 77 3.52 -2.75 -19.68
N GLU A 78 2.45 -3.52 -19.88
CA GLU A 78 1.41 -3.16 -20.84
C GLU A 78 0.63 -1.92 -20.38
N GLU A 79 0.31 -1.81 -19.08
CA GLU A 79 -0.39 -0.62 -18.56
C GLU A 79 0.46 0.65 -18.70
N ILE A 80 1.77 0.57 -18.43
CA ILE A 80 2.71 1.69 -18.57
C ILE A 80 2.80 2.18 -20.01
N LYS A 81 2.72 1.29 -21.02
CA LYS A 81 2.72 1.70 -22.44
C LYS A 81 1.52 2.56 -22.82
N GLU A 82 0.39 2.37 -22.15
CA GLU A 82 -0.85 3.09 -22.43
C GLU A 82 -0.92 4.45 -21.71
N LEU A 83 -0.01 4.70 -20.76
CA LEU A 83 0.03 5.96 -20.02
C LEU A 83 0.46 7.12 -20.92
N LYS A 84 -0.29 8.21 -20.84
CA LYS A 84 0.06 9.49 -21.48
C LYS A 84 0.98 10.33 -20.59
N ASN A 85 0.80 10.26 -19.27
CA ASN A 85 1.62 10.95 -18.28
C ASN A 85 2.00 9.97 -17.16
N PRO A 86 3.27 9.89 -16.74
CA PRO A 86 3.69 9.05 -15.62
C PRO A 86 2.92 9.28 -14.30
N ILE A 87 2.41 10.49 -14.07
CA ILE A 87 1.63 10.81 -12.86
C ILE A 87 0.31 10.02 -12.82
N ASP A 88 -0.26 9.70 -14.00
CA ASP A 88 -1.53 8.98 -14.11
C ASP A 88 -1.42 7.53 -13.64
N PHE A 89 -0.20 7.00 -13.52
CA PHE A 89 0.04 5.65 -13.00
C PHE A 89 -0.53 5.45 -11.58
N ARG A 90 -0.61 6.52 -10.78
CA ARG A 90 -1.21 6.47 -9.44
C ARG A 90 -2.69 6.07 -9.43
N ASN A 91 -3.37 6.32 -10.54
CA ASN A 91 -4.78 6.00 -10.74
C ASN A 91 -4.95 4.76 -11.64
N ALA A 92 -3.85 4.07 -11.96
CA ALA A 92 -3.88 2.91 -12.81
C ALA A 92 -4.50 1.72 -12.08
N SER A 93 -5.07 0.81 -12.85
CA SER A 93 -5.79 -0.35 -12.34
C SER A 93 -4.89 -1.32 -11.57
N SER A 94 -3.60 -1.37 -11.91
CA SER A 94 -2.61 -2.15 -11.17
C SER A 94 -2.44 -1.74 -9.71
N PHE A 95 -2.83 -0.52 -9.33
CA PHE A 95 -2.78 -0.08 -7.94
C PHE A 95 -3.63 -0.97 -7.02
N ALA A 96 -4.77 -1.47 -7.52
CA ALA A 96 -5.61 -2.41 -6.78
C ALA A 96 -4.88 -3.74 -6.49
N ILE A 97 -4.12 -4.23 -7.46
CA ILE A 97 -3.29 -5.44 -7.29
C ILE A 97 -2.15 -5.18 -6.29
N LEU A 98 -1.50 -4.02 -6.38
CA LEU A 98 -0.46 -3.63 -5.46
C LEU A 98 -0.95 -3.61 -4.00
N GLN A 99 -2.16 -3.10 -3.74
CA GLN A 99 -2.75 -3.13 -2.40
C GLN A 99 -2.87 -4.56 -1.86
N ILE A 100 -3.36 -5.49 -2.68
CA ILE A 100 -3.49 -6.91 -2.31
C ILE A 100 -2.13 -7.51 -1.96
N LEU A 101 -1.09 -7.21 -2.73
CA LEU A 101 0.27 -7.72 -2.48
C LEU A 101 0.89 -7.11 -1.22
N ILE A 102 0.69 -5.82 -0.97
CA ILE A 102 1.15 -5.16 0.27
C ILE A 102 0.49 -5.80 1.50
N GLU A 103 -0.81 -6.09 1.43
CA GLU A 103 -1.52 -6.79 2.51
C GLU A 103 -1.02 -8.22 2.72
N SER A 104 -0.76 -8.95 1.63
CA SER A 104 -0.44 -10.38 1.68
C SER A 104 1.02 -10.68 2.01
N TYR A 105 1.95 -9.87 1.48
CA TYR A 105 3.40 -10.13 1.57
C TYR A 105 4.18 -8.98 2.22
N GLY A 106 3.55 -7.83 2.43
CA GLY A 106 4.21 -6.74 3.16
C GLY A 106 4.50 -7.18 4.59
N LYS A 107 5.67 -6.79 5.13
CA LYS A 107 6.02 -6.92 6.55
C LYS A 107 5.21 -5.96 7.44
N THR A 108 3.91 -5.86 7.17
CA THR A 108 3.00 -4.88 7.75
C THR A 108 2.80 -5.14 9.23
N GLU A 109 2.89 -6.37 9.74
CA GLU A 109 2.65 -6.65 11.15
C GLU A 109 3.78 -6.15 12.06
N SER A 110 5.05 -6.46 11.72
CA SER A 110 6.18 -5.94 12.50
C SER A 110 6.23 -4.40 12.46
N GLN A 111 5.96 -3.80 11.30
CA GLN A 111 5.89 -2.34 11.17
C GLN A 111 4.69 -1.77 11.96
N ARG A 112 3.52 -2.42 11.92
CA ARG A 112 2.35 -2.03 12.72
C ARG A 112 2.67 -2.04 14.21
N LEU A 113 3.32 -3.07 14.72
CA LEU A 113 3.73 -3.16 16.13
C LEU A 113 4.72 -2.06 16.51
N GLN A 114 5.73 -1.79 15.66
CA GLN A 114 6.69 -0.69 15.88
C GLN A 114 6.00 0.68 15.86
N ILE A 115 5.06 0.91 14.94
CA ILE A 115 4.24 2.13 14.90
C ILE A 115 3.36 2.25 16.15
N ALA A 116 2.75 1.15 16.61
CA ALA A 116 1.93 1.14 17.81
C ALA A 116 2.76 1.46 19.07
N GLU A 117 3.96 0.88 19.19
CA GLU A 117 4.90 1.19 20.27
C GLU A 117 5.37 2.64 20.21
N LEU A 118 5.71 3.15 19.01
CA LEU A 118 6.06 4.55 18.82
C LEU A 118 4.91 5.46 19.26
N ASN A 119 3.67 5.15 18.88
CA ASN A 119 2.49 5.90 19.32
C ASN A 119 2.34 5.92 20.84
N GLN A 120 2.53 4.78 21.51
CA GLN A 120 2.49 4.72 22.97
C GLN A 120 3.59 5.59 23.59
N LYS A 121 4.83 5.49 23.10
CA LYS A 121 5.95 6.30 23.57
C LYS A 121 5.66 7.78 23.39
N LEU A 122 5.26 8.20 22.21
CA LEU A 122 5.02 9.60 21.91
C LEU A 122 3.82 10.16 22.69
N ASN A 123 2.79 9.34 22.96
CA ASN A 123 1.67 9.71 23.82
C ASN A 123 2.03 9.82 25.31
N ASN A 124 3.04 9.08 25.76
CA ASN A 124 3.49 9.01 27.15
C ASN A 124 4.68 9.94 27.46
N THR A 125 5.45 10.36 26.45
CA THR A 125 6.51 11.37 26.61
C THR A 125 5.94 12.77 26.83
N GLU A 126 6.69 13.62 27.52
CA GLU A 126 6.39 15.04 27.80
C GLU A 126 6.14 15.91 26.54
N PHE A 127 6.30 15.35 25.34
CA PHE A 127 5.93 15.97 24.07
C PHE A 127 4.43 16.06 23.82
N ARG A 128 3.56 15.74 24.78
CA ARG A 128 2.14 16.13 24.70
C ARG A 128 2.04 17.66 24.70
N GLU A 129 2.05 18.25 23.50
CA GLU A 129 1.60 19.62 23.38
C GLU A 129 0.13 19.68 23.77
N LYS A 130 -0.17 20.54 24.74
CA LYS A 130 -1.55 20.87 25.08
C LYS A 130 -2.30 21.47 23.89
N TYR A 131 -1.57 22.01 22.90
CA TYR A 131 -2.09 22.63 21.68
C TYR A 131 -1.15 22.33 20.50
N PHE A 132 -1.60 21.60 19.48
CA PHE A 132 -0.89 21.45 18.20
C PHE A 132 -1.57 22.29 17.12
N ASN A 133 -0.89 23.30 16.57
CA ASN A 133 -1.43 24.10 15.48
C ASN A 133 -0.33 24.80 14.67
N LEU A 134 -0.32 24.56 13.37
CA LEU A 134 0.65 25.15 12.43
C LEU A 134 0.04 26.32 11.62
N ASN A 135 -1.09 26.85 12.06
CA ASN A 135 -1.71 28.04 11.49
C ASN A 135 -1.65 29.21 12.51
N PRO A 136 -0.71 30.16 12.33
CA PRO A 136 -0.56 31.31 13.21
C PRO A 136 -1.80 32.20 13.33
N ILE A 137 -2.61 32.31 12.27
CA ILE A 137 -3.83 33.13 12.28
C ILE A 137 -4.86 32.51 13.23
N ASN A 138 -5.11 31.20 13.08
CA ASN A 138 -6.03 30.47 13.95
C ASN A 138 -5.57 30.48 15.42
N LEU A 139 -4.26 30.37 15.65
CA LEU A 139 -3.68 30.48 17.01
C LEU A 139 -3.89 31.88 17.60
N PHE A 140 -3.67 32.92 16.81
CA PHE A 140 -3.84 34.29 17.29
C PHE A 140 -5.30 34.59 17.62
N GLU A 141 -6.23 34.18 16.75
CA GLU A 141 -7.67 34.31 16.96
C GLU A 141 -8.14 33.56 18.21
N SER A 142 -7.64 32.34 18.46
CA SER A 142 -8.04 31.55 19.63
C SER A 142 -7.50 32.10 20.96
N ILE A 143 -6.35 32.79 20.94
CA ILE A 143 -5.73 33.36 22.14
C ILE A 143 -6.25 34.76 22.44
N THR A 144 -6.50 35.56 21.41
CA THR A 144 -6.78 37.00 21.57
C THR A 144 -8.22 37.39 21.23
N THR A 145 -9.03 36.46 20.70
CA THR A 145 -10.37 36.68 20.12
C THR A 145 -10.44 37.68 18.97
N ALA A 146 -9.30 38.26 18.56
CA ALA A 146 -9.18 39.22 17.48
C ALA A 146 -8.56 38.57 16.24
N LYS A 147 -8.94 39.08 15.06
CA LYS A 147 -8.40 38.64 13.78
C LYS A 147 -7.16 39.44 13.39
N PRO A 148 -6.00 38.81 13.17
CA PRO A 148 -4.80 39.50 12.69
C PRO A 148 -4.95 39.85 11.21
N LYS A 149 -4.26 40.89 10.73
CA LYS A 149 -4.27 41.28 9.31
C LYS A 149 -3.50 40.31 8.43
N ASN A 150 -2.45 39.68 8.97
CA ASN A 150 -1.62 38.71 8.26
C ASN A 150 -0.83 37.82 9.23
N ILE A 151 -0.14 36.81 8.68
CA ILE A 151 0.69 35.86 9.43
C ILE A 151 1.80 36.58 10.22
N ASN A 152 2.42 37.62 9.66
CA ASN A 152 3.51 38.33 10.34
C ASN A 152 3.03 39.05 11.60
N GLU A 153 1.83 39.63 11.56
CA GLU A 153 1.20 40.22 12.75
C GLU A 153 0.87 39.16 13.79
N ALA A 154 0.31 38.02 13.36
CA ALA A 154 0.01 36.91 14.25
C ALA A 154 1.27 36.38 14.98
N MET A 155 2.37 36.24 14.24
CA MET A 155 3.64 35.73 14.76
C MET A 155 4.41 36.74 15.64
N LYS A 156 4.01 38.02 15.69
CA LYS A 156 4.58 38.97 16.67
C LYS A 156 4.11 38.67 18.09
N ASN A 157 3.00 37.98 18.26
CA ASN A 157 2.54 37.54 19.58
C ASN A 157 3.46 36.42 20.10
N ALA A 158 4.11 36.66 21.23
CA ALA A 158 5.09 35.73 21.80
C ALA A 158 4.50 34.35 22.11
N THR A 159 3.24 34.29 22.56
CA THR A 159 2.54 33.04 22.85
C THR A 159 2.23 32.26 21.56
N VAL A 160 1.73 32.95 20.53
CA VAL A 160 1.48 32.34 19.21
C VAL A 160 2.77 31.77 18.62
N ALA A 161 3.85 32.56 18.60
CA ALA A 161 5.14 32.15 18.07
C ALA A 161 5.71 30.95 18.84
N LYS A 162 5.57 30.93 20.18
CA LYS A 162 6.00 29.81 21.01
C LYS A 162 5.23 28.53 20.67
N ILE A 163 3.90 28.59 20.63
CA ILE A 163 3.07 27.41 20.32
C ILE A 163 3.37 26.90 18.92
N PHE A 164 3.41 27.78 17.91
CA PHE A 164 3.73 27.40 16.54
C PHE A 164 5.09 26.71 16.41
N ASN A 165 6.14 27.29 17.03
CA ASN A 165 7.48 26.72 16.97
C ASN A 165 7.58 25.38 17.68
N ASN A 166 6.92 25.24 18.83
CA ASN A 166 6.86 23.97 19.53
C ASN A 166 6.13 22.92 18.65
N SER A 167 4.95 23.25 18.10
CA SER A 167 4.18 22.35 17.24
C SER A 167 4.96 21.91 16.00
N LYS A 168 5.76 22.82 15.44
CA LYS A 168 6.67 22.51 14.34
C LYS A 168 7.75 21.49 14.76
N GLN A 169 8.40 21.70 15.91
CA GLN A 169 9.42 20.77 16.41
C GLN A 169 8.82 19.41 16.74
N PHE A 170 7.64 19.40 17.36
CA PHE A 170 6.87 18.18 17.61
C PHE A 170 6.60 17.42 16.31
N LEU A 171 6.09 18.09 15.26
CA LEU A 171 5.82 17.46 13.96
C LEU A 171 7.10 16.89 13.34
N ILE A 172 8.20 17.64 13.36
CA ILE A 172 9.48 17.19 12.80
C ILE A 172 9.96 15.93 13.53
N HIS A 173 9.93 15.94 14.86
CA HIS A 173 10.35 14.81 15.67
C HIS A 173 9.49 13.57 15.38
N TRP A 174 8.17 13.72 15.37
CA TRP A 174 7.23 12.65 15.03
C TRP A 174 7.48 12.12 13.62
N ALA A 175 7.49 13.00 12.62
CA ALA A 175 7.66 12.61 11.22
C ALA A 175 8.99 11.88 10.99
N THR A 176 10.06 12.31 11.66
CA THR A 176 11.38 11.65 11.57
C THR A 176 11.33 10.26 12.19
N ALA A 177 10.78 10.10 13.39
CA ALA A 177 10.66 8.80 14.04
C ALA A 177 9.78 7.82 13.24
N TYR A 178 8.69 8.32 12.65
CA TYR A 178 7.86 7.52 11.75
C TYR A 178 8.60 7.12 10.47
N ALA A 179 9.34 8.05 9.86
CA ALA A 179 10.15 7.78 8.69
C ALA A 179 11.24 6.73 8.97
N GLU A 180 11.88 6.77 10.13
CA GLU A 180 12.86 5.76 10.55
C GLU A 180 12.24 4.36 10.64
N ILE A 181 10.99 4.23 11.09
CA ILE A 181 10.31 2.93 11.12
C ILE A 181 9.92 2.47 9.70
N ILE A 182 9.36 3.36 8.90
CA ILE A 182 8.87 3.04 7.55
C ILE A 182 10.04 2.70 6.61
N PHE A 183 11.14 3.45 6.69
CA PHE A 183 12.26 3.36 5.75
C PHE A 183 13.52 2.70 6.34
N GLY A 184 13.64 2.55 7.67
CA GLY A 184 14.89 2.16 8.34
C GLY A 184 15.32 0.71 8.16
N LYS A 185 14.48 -0.17 7.61
CA LYS A 185 14.84 -1.55 7.22
C LYS A 185 14.04 -2.01 6.00
N ILE A 186 14.38 -1.48 4.81
CA ILE A 186 13.76 -1.93 3.54
C ILE A 186 14.37 -3.24 3.01
N THR A 187 15.56 -3.65 3.44
CA THR A 187 16.22 -4.82 2.83
C THR A 187 15.93 -6.09 3.59
N GLU A 188 14.75 -6.64 3.33
CA GLU A 188 14.52 -8.08 3.11
C GLU A 188 13.06 -8.15 2.65
N TYR A 189 12.85 -7.88 1.36
CA TYR A 189 11.69 -8.45 0.68
C TYR A 189 11.84 -9.98 0.74
N PRO A 190 10.75 -10.75 0.92
CA PRO A 190 10.82 -12.19 0.72
C PRO A 190 11.43 -12.54 -0.65
#